data_AF-A0A7X0AGC8-F1
#
_entry.id   AF-A0A7X0AGC8-F1
#
_cell.length_a   1.000
_cell.length_b   1.000
_cell.length_c   1.000
_cell.angle_alpha   90.00
_cell.angle_beta   90.00
_cell.angle_gamma   90.00
#
_symmetry.space_group_name_H-M   'P 1'
#
loop_
_entity.id
_entity.type
_entity.pdbx_description
1 polymer ?
#
loop_
_entity_poly.entity_id
_entity_poly.type
_entity_poly.pdbx_seq_one_letter_code
_entity_poly.pdbx_strand_id
1 'polypeptide(L)'
;MIVMEHYRKFAGLGVACLLATSQAAIAAQWQICQMRVEITGVTKPVPELQAKVRQVTPKQADAECPQVGDTITFDPETPDYQNNVPRKRWPKIGQTVRMRYQYLDGFCHHEEGQDAPCRIKHYPLDAS
;
A
#
# COMPACT_ATOMS: atom_id res chain seq x y z
N MET A 1 5.32 57.19 41.90
CA MET A 1 6.12 56.46 42.92
C MET A 1 6.84 55.36 42.18
N ILE A 2 8.15 55.53 41.96
CA ILE A 2 9.03 54.59 41.27
C ILE A 2 9.66 53.74 42.36
N VAL A 3 9.47 52.43 42.31
CA VAL A 3 10.38 51.49 42.95
C VAL A 3 10.79 50.49 41.88
N MET A 4 11.94 50.76 41.28
CA MET A 4 12.65 49.79 40.46
C MET A 4 13.34 48.81 41.41
N GLU A 5 12.82 47.60 41.52
CA GLU A 5 13.50 46.53 42.24
C GLU A 5 14.53 45.84 41.33
N HIS A 6 15.78 45.99 41.74
CA HIS A 6 16.99 45.24 41.42
C HIS A 6 16.87 44.04 40.44
N TYR A 7 17.21 44.28 39.18
CA TYR A 7 17.75 43.25 38.29
C TYR A 7 19.14 42.83 38.79
N ARG A 8 19.18 41.82 39.66
CA ARG A 8 20.40 41.13 40.04
C ARG A 8 20.67 40.01 39.04
N LYS A 9 21.74 40.22 38.27
CA LYS A 9 22.34 39.31 37.30
C LYS A 9 22.51 37.91 37.90
N PHE A 10 21.76 36.93 37.41
CA PHE A 10 22.16 35.53 37.43
C PHE A 10 22.32 35.07 35.99
N ALA A 11 23.59 35.08 35.55
CA ALA A 11 24.03 34.36 34.39
C ALA A 11 23.86 32.87 34.69
N GLY A 12 22.89 32.24 34.02
CA GLY A 12 22.69 30.80 34.00
C GLY A 12 22.06 30.45 32.67
N LEU A 13 22.89 30.04 31.71
CA LEU A 13 22.43 29.45 30.46
C LEU A 13 21.53 28.25 30.79
N GLY A 14 20.26 28.35 30.45
CA GLY A 14 19.32 27.23 30.46
C GLY A 14 18.59 27.17 29.14
N VAL A 15 19.29 26.87 28.04
CA VAL A 15 18.66 26.49 26.78
C VAL A 15 18.09 25.10 26.99
N ALA A 16 16.81 25.03 27.39
CA ALA A 16 16.06 23.78 27.45
C ALA A 16 15.85 23.30 26.01
N CYS A 17 16.76 22.45 25.54
CA CYS A 17 16.65 21.76 24.26
C CYS A 17 15.50 20.75 24.36
N LEU A 18 14.31 21.14 23.88
CA LEU A 18 13.18 20.24 23.67
C LEU A 18 13.56 19.25 22.57
N LEU A 19 14.22 18.16 22.95
CA LEU A 19 14.40 16.98 22.11
C LEU A 19 13.05 16.26 22.01
N ALA A 20 12.15 16.79 21.18
CA ALA A 20 10.97 16.08 20.73
C ALA A 20 11.46 14.87 19.92
N THR A 21 11.56 13.71 20.57
CA THR A 21 11.80 12.44 19.88
C THR A 21 10.54 12.13 19.08
N SER A 22 10.52 12.58 17.83
CA SER A 22 9.52 12.14 16.86
C SER A 22 9.68 10.63 16.71
N GLN A 23 8.83 9.85 17.39
CA GLN A 23 8.63 8.45 17.05
C GLN A 23 8.22 8.46 15.59
N ALA A 24 9.07 7.92 14.71
CA ALA A 24 8.70 7.72 13.33
C ALA A 24 7.45 6.85 13.37
N ALA A 25 6.30 7.43 13.05
CA ALA A 25 5.09 6.67 12.82
C ALA A 25 5.46 5.66 11.73
N ILE A 26 5.52 4.37 12.08
CA ILE A 26 5.70 3.30 11.09
C ILE A 26 4.37 3.23 10.35
N ALA A 27 4.16 4.18 9.43
CA ALA A 27 3.08 4.09 8.46
C ALA A 27 3.33 2.80 7.67
N ALA A 28 2.31 1.96 7.54
CA ALA A 28 2.41 0.73 6.80
C ALA A 28 2.93 1.05 5.38
N GLN A 29 4.09 0.49 5.04
CA GLN A 29 4.77 0.79 3.78
C GLN A 29 4.25 -0.14 2.70
N TRP A 30 3.71 0.44 1.62
CA TRP A 30 3.28 -0.33 0.45
C TRP A 30 4.44 -1.10 -0.14
N GLN A 31 4.25 -2.40 -0.32
CA GLN A 31 5.09 -3.26 -1.14
C GLN A 31 4.46 -3.34 -2.54
N ILE A 32 5.25 -3.15 -3.60
CA ILE A 32 4.72 -2.98 -4.95
C ILE A 32 5.50 -3.81 -5.96
N CYS A 33 4.78 -4.53 -6.82
CA CYS A 33 5.29 -5.27 -7.95
C CYS A 33 4.62 -4.77 -9.23
N GLN A 34 5.40 -4.20 -10.14
CA GLN A 34 4.91 -3.90 -11.48
C GLN A 34 4.84 -5.19 -12.28
N MET A 35 3.70 -5.46 -12.91
CA MET A 35 3.49 -6.71 -13.63
C MET A 35 2.92 -6.48 -15.02
N ARG A 36 3.21 -7.43 -15.91
CA ARG A 36 2.40 -7.68 -17.10
C ARG A 36 1.74 -9.03 -16.94
N VAL A 37 0.43 -9.08 -17.14
CA VAL A 37 -0.34 -10.31 -17.06
C VAL A 37 -1.19 -10.47 -18.30
N GLU A 38 -1.37 -11.70 -18.73
CA GLU A 38 -2.25 -12.07 -19.84
C GLU A 38 -3.54 -12.65 -19.28
N ILE A 39 -4.69 -12.08 -19.64
CA ILE A 39 -5.98 -12.55 -19.17
C ILE A 39 -6.30 -13.92 -19.79
N THR A 40 -6.51 -14.92 -18.95
CA THR A 40 -6.81 -16.29 -19.38
C THR A 40 -8.28 -16.65 -19.21
N GLY A 41 -9.03 -15.92 -18.36
CA GLY A 41 -10.42 -16.25 -18.11
C GLY A 41 -11.13 -15.34 -17.12
N VAL A 42 -12.36 -15.74 -16.78
CA VAL A 42 -13.16 -15.14 -15.71
C VAL A 42 -13.72 -16.27 -14.85
N THR A 43 -13.59 -16.18 -13.54
CA THR A 43 -14.08 -17.19 -12.59
C THR A 43 -15.61 -17.18 -12.46
N LYS A 44 -16.15 -18.25 -11.85
CA LYS A 44 -17.57 -18.44 -11.54
C LYS A 44 -17.72 -19.06 -10.14
N PRO A 45 -18.84 -18.84 -9.42
CA PRO A 45 -20.00 -18.02 -9.82
C PRO A 45 -19.76 -16.51 -9.61
N VAL A 46 -18.87 -16.15 -8.68
CA VAL A 46 -18.45 -14.77 -8.47
C VAL A 46 -17.39 -14.43 -9.51
N PRO A 47 -17.61 -13.39 -10.33
CA PRO A 47 -16.71 -13.06 -11.43
C PRO A 47 -15.46 -12.34 -10.93
N GLU A 48 -14.29 -12.88 -11.26
CA GLU A 48 -12.99 -12.24 -11.11
C GLU A 48 -12.15 -12.54 -12.36
N LEU A 49 -11.19 -11.68 -12.70
CA LEU A 49 -10.25 -11.97 -13.78
C LEU A 49 -9.27 -13.06 -13.35
N GLN A 50 -9.04 -14.02 -14.23
CA GLN A 50 -7.92 -14.94 -14.13
C GLN A 50 -6.85 -14.54 -15.14
N ALA A 51 -5.58 -14.50 -14.73
CA ALA A 51 -4.49 -14.13 -15.62
C ALA A 51 -3.21 -14.92 -15.34
N LYS A 52 -2.41 -15.11 -16.39
CA LYS A 52 -1.04 -15.65 -16.32
C LYS A 52 -0.05 -14.51 -16.16
N VAL A 53 0.82 -14.59 -15.16
CA VAL A 53 1.88 -13.62 -14.96
C VAL A 53 2.95 -13.79 -16.05
N ARG A 54 3.22 -12.73 -16.81
CA ARG A 54 4.19 -12.73 -17.92
C ARG A 54 5.48 -12.02 -17.56
N GLN A 55 5.41 -10.95 -16.78
CA GLN A 55 6.57 -10.18 -16.33
C GLN A 55 6.31 -9.61 -14.94
N VAL A 56 7.36 -9.50 -14.14
CA VAL A 56 7.32 -8.99 -12.77
C VAL A 56 8.55 -8.13 -12.54
N THR A 57 8.36 -6.98 -11.92
CA THR A 57 9.42 -6.06 -11.51
C THR A 57 9.08 -5.53 -10.11
N PRO A 58 9.71 -6.07 -9.05
CA PRO A 58 9.54 -5.54 -7.70
C PRO A 58 10.07 -4.10 -7.63
N LYS A 59 9.36 -3.22 -6.93
CA LYS A 59 9.85 -1.87 -6.63
C LYS A 59 10.75 -1.83 -5.41
N GLN A 60 10.53 -2.72 -4.45
CA GLN A 60 11.33 -2.88 -3.25
C GLN A 60 12.00 -4.26 -3.25
N ALA A 61 13.20 -4.37 -2.66
CA ALA A 61 13.96 -5.62 -2.68
C ALA A 61 13.32 -6.76 -1.89
N ASP A 62 12.53 -6.42 -0.87
CA ASP A 62 11.79 -7.30 0.02
C ASP A 62 10.34 -7.54 -0.43
N ALA A 63 9.91 -6.98 -1.56
CA ALA A 63 8.55 -7.17 -2.05
C ALA A 63 8.32 -8.64 -2.49
N GLU A 64 7.48 -9.35 -1.75
CA GLU A 64 6.94 -10.66 -2.14
C GLU A 64 5.98 -10.55 -3.35
N CYS A 65 6.52 -10.73 -4.55
CA CYS A 65 5.74 -10.68 -5.80
C CYS A 65 5.28 -12.09 -6.25
N PRO A 66 4.13 -12.19 -6.96
CA PRO A 66 3.83 -13.35 -7.78
C PRO A 66 4.96 -13.67 -8.75
N GLN A 67 5.18 -14.94 -9.07
CA GLN A 67 6.24 -15.37 -9.97
C GLN A 67 5.79 -15.36 -11.44
N VAL A 68 6.73 -15.22 -12.36
CA VAL A 68 6.45 -15.38 -13.79
C VAL A 68 5.97 -16.81 -14.04
N GLY A 69 4.84 -16.95 -14.73
CA GLY A 69 4.18 -18.24 -14.93
C GLY A 69 3.14 -18.57 -13.86
N ASP A 70 2.96 -17.78 -12.81
CA ASP A 70 1.85 -17.99 -11.88
C ASP A 70 0.52 -17.64 -12.54
N THR A 71 -0.53 -18.35 -12.10
CA THR A 71 -1.91 -17.97 -12.41
C THR A 71 -2.48 -17.23 -11.21
N ILE A 72 -2.90 -15.99 -11.41
CA ILE A 72 -3.54 -15.16 -10.39
C ILE A 72 -5.01 -14.92 -10.71
N THR A 73 -5.81 -14.71 -9.67
CA THR A 73 -7.21 -14.29 -9.74
C THR A 73 -7.36 -12.96 -9.01
N PHE A 74 -8.06 -12.00 -9.61
CA PHE A 74 -8.22 -10.66 -9.02
C PHE A 74 -9.45 -9.92 -9.58
N ASP A 75 -9.98 -8.99 -8.80
CA ASP A 75 -10.89 -7.94 -9.28
C ASP A 75 -10.04 -6.71 -9.70
N PRO A 76 -10.05 -6.28 -10.97
CA PRO A 76 -9.23 -5.17 -11.41
C PRO A 76 -9.68 -3.86 -10.76
N GLU A 77 -8.72 -3.08 -10.28
CA GLU A 77 -8.98 -1.76 -9.69
C GLU A 77 -8.57 -0.62 -10.63
N THR A 78 -9.11 0.56 -10.39
CA THR A 78 -8.68 1.81 -11.04
C THR A 78 -7.24 2.16 -10.61
N PRO A 79 -6.53 3.00 -11.39
CA PRO A 79 -5.13 3.33 -11.09
C PRO A 79 -4.89 3.97 -9.71
N ASP A 80 -5.90 4.55 -9.08
CA ASP A 80 -5.87 5.12 -7.73
C ASP A 80 -6.19 4.12 -6.62
N TYR A 81 -6.40 2.82 -6.96
CA TYR A 81 -6.72 1.70 -6.05
C TYR A 81 -7.93 1.93 -5.13
N GLN A 82 -8.70 3.01 -5.35
CA GLN A 82 -9.86 3.35 -4.51
C GLN A 82 -11.16 2.72 -5.01
N ASN A 83 -11.19 2.25 -6.27
CA ASN A 83 -12.41 1.74 -6.89
C ASN A 83 -12.12 0.54 -7.79
N ASN A 84 -13.11 -0.33 -7.96
CA ASN A 84 -13.03 -1.42 -8.93
C ASN A 84 -13.30 -0.89 -10.34
N VAL A 85 -12.66 -1.48 -11.35
CA VAL A 85 -12.96 -1.20 -12.75
C VAL A 85 -14.35 -1.77 -13.05
N PRO A 86 -15.28 -0.98 -13.61
CA PRO A 86 -16.59 -1.48 -14.01
C PRO A 86 -16.47 -2.66 -14.96
N ARG A 87 -17.23 -3.73 -14.72
CA ARG A 87 -17.14 -5.00 -15.45
C ARG A 87 -17.17 -4.89 -16.97
N LYS A 88 -17.92 -3.93 -17.52
CA LYS A 88 -17.99 -3.66 -18.97
C LYS A 88 -16.66 -3.19 -19.57
N ARG A 89 -15.74 -2.69 -18.74
CA ARG A 89 -14.41 -2.19 -19.09
C ARG A 89 -13.29 -3.15 -18.72
N TRP A 90 -13.61 -4.35 -18.24
CA TRP A 90 -12.58 -5.34 -17.93
C TRP A 90 -11.77 -5.70 -19.18
N PRO A 91 -10.45 -5.91 -19.02
CA PRO A 91 -9.63 -6.54 -20.04
C PRO A 91 -10.24 -7.87 -20.52
N LYS A 92 -10.19 -8.11 -21.82
CA LYS A 92 -10.71 -9.32 -22.48
C LYS A 92 -9.70 -10.45 -22.40
N ILE A 93 -10.19 -11.68 -22.47
CA ILE A 93 -9.35 -12.89 -22.58
C ILE A 93 -8.38 -12.74 -23.77
N GLY A 94 -7.12 -13.11 -23.56
CA GLY A 94 -6.01 -12.97 -24.50
C GLY A 94 -5.31 -11.61 -24.48
N GLN A 95 -5.89 -10.58 -23.83
CA GLN A 95 -5.21 -9.30 -23.69
C GLN A 95 -4.09 -9.38 -22.64
N THR A 96 -2.96 -8.75 -22.94
CA THR A 96 -1.91 -8.49 -21.95
C THR A 96 -2.05 -7.08 -21.43
N VAL A 97 -2.16 -6.92 -20.12
CA VAL A 97 -2.29 -5.62 -19.45
C VAL A 97 -1.16 -5.39 -18.48
N ARG A 98 -0.84 -4.10 -18.27
CA ARG A 98 0.03 -3.68 -17.19
C ARG A 98 -0.82 -3.42 -15.95
N MET A 99 -0.28 -3.83 -14.81
CA MET A 99 -0.90 -3.60 -13.52
C MET A 99 0.18 -3.46 -12.46
N ARG A 100 -0.22 -2.98 -11.29
CA ARG A 100 0.56 -3.13 -10.07
C ARG A 100 -0.12 -4.14 -9.17
N TYR A 101 0.62 -5.14 -8.71
CA TYR A 101 0.25 -5.85 -7.50
C TYR A 101 0.87 -5.09 -6.34
N GLN A 102 0.05 -4.64 -5.40
CA GLN A 102 0.54 -3.92 -4.23
C GLN A 102 -0.15 -4.43 -2.97
N TYR A 103 0.57 -4.43 -1.85
CA TYR A 103 0.00 -4.88 -0.60
C TYR A 103 0.55 -4.13 0.62
N LEU A 104 -0.24 -4.18 1.69
CA LEU A 104 0.15 -3.80 3.04
C LEU A 104 -0.01 -5.00 3.95
N ASP A 105 1.01 -5.25 4.76
CA ASP A 105 0.94 -6.21 5.85
C ASP A 105 0.68 -5.47 7.16
N GLY A 106 -0.17 -6.05 8.01
CA GLY A 106 -0.53 -5.46 9.29
C GLY A 106 -1.36 -6.42 10.12
N PHE A 107 -2.06 -5.87 11.10
CA PHE A 107 -3.04 -6.61 11.89
C PHE A 107 -4.44 -6.12 11.52
N CYS A 108 -5.29 -7.02 11.05
CA CYS A 108 -6.68 -6.73 10.70
C CYS A 108 -7.57 -7.12 11.87
N HIS A 109 -8.58 -6.29 12.12
CA HIS A 109 -9.61 -6.60 13.10
C HIS A 109 -10.59 -7.64 12.53
N HIS A 110 -10.83 -8.71 13.28
CA HIS A 110 -11.84 -9.70 12.95
C HIS A 110 -13.08 -9.51 13.85
N GLU A 111 -14.26 -9.88 13.34
CA GLU A 111 -15.54 -9.71 14.05
C GLU A 111 -15.58 -10.42 15.42
N GLU A 112 -14.74 -11.44 15.62
CA GLU A 112 -14.56 -12.17 16.89
C GLU A 112 -13.72 -11.41 17.94
N GLY A 113 -13.33 -10.15 17.65
CA GLY A 113 -12.65 -9.26 18.59
C GLY A 113 -11.15 -9.48 18.76
N GLN A 114 -10.53 -10.27 17.87
CA GLN A 114 -9.09 -10.52 17.87
C GLN A 114 -8.46 -9.94 16.61
N ASP A 115 -7.39 -9.18 16.80
CA ASP A 115 -6.55 -8.69 15.73
C ASP A 115 -5.60 -9.82 15.30
N ALA A 116 -5.51 -10.09 14.00
CA ALA A 116 -4.63 -11.12 13.45
C ALA A 116 -3.79 -10.58 12.28
N PRO A 117 -2.57 -11.11 12.05
CA PRO A 117 -1.76 -10.74 10.89
C PRO A 117 -2.55 -10.95 9.59
N CYS A 118 -2.58 -9.92 8.75
CA CYS A 118 -3.29 -9.94 7.47
C CYS A 118 -2.46 -9.22 6.40
N ARG A 119 -2.76 -9.57 5.14
CA ARG A 119 -2.25 -8.89 3.96
C ARG A 119 -3.41 -8.30 3.16
N ILE A 120 -3.43 -6.99 3.02
CA ILE A 120 -4.39 -6.27 2.20
C ILE A 120 -3.80 -6.13 0.80
N LYS A 121 -4.41 -6.78 -0.19
CA LYS A 121 -3.91 -6.84 -1.58
C LYS A 121 -4.74 -5.95 -2.49
N HIS A 122 -4.05 -5.31 -3.44
CA HIS A 122 -4.65 -4.48 -4.48
C HIS A 122 -4.07 -4.82 -5.85
N TYR A 123 -4.90 -4.68 -6.89
CA TYR A 123 -4.64 -4.99 -8.28
C TYR A 123 -5.03 -3.83 -9.22
N PRO A 124 -4.54 -2.60 -9.01
CA PRO A 124 -4.80 -1.49 -9.91
C PRO A 124 -4.21 -1.76 -11.30
N LEU A 125 -5.06 -1.59 -12.31
CA LEU A 125 -4.58 -1.51 -13.69
C LEU A 125 -3.86 -0.18 -13.89
N ASP A 126 -2.81 -0.18 -14.70
CA ASP A 126 -2.18 1.08 -15.10
C ASP A 126 -3.17 1.86 -15.99
N ALA A 127 -3.13 3.20 -15.92
CA ALA A 127 -3.86 4.03 -16.87
C ALA A 127 -3.30 3.76 -18.28
N SER A 128 -4.14 3.22 -19.15
CA SER A 128 -3.83 2.97 -20.57
C SER A 128 -3.49 4.25 -21.32
#